data_AF-A0A0V8CWL9-F1
#
_entry.id   AF-A0A0V8CWL9-F1
#
_cell.length_a   1.000
_cell.length_b   1.000
_cell.length_c   1.000
_cell.angle_alpha   90.00
_cell.angle_beta   90.00
_cell.angle_gamma   90.00
#
_symmetry.space_group_name_H-M   'P 1'
#
loop_
_entity.id
_entity.type
_entity.pdbx_description
1 polymer ?
#
loop_
_entity_poly.entity_id
_entity_poly.type
_entity_poly.pdbx_seq_one_letter_code
_entity_poly.pdbx_strand_id
1 'polypeptide(L)'
;MHQGNFQPQGIESLLITSVDAATAGQNALLAAESLGYNGVMVGLIRDQSSEISKVLNLPDYTYPIFGIALGKAARLNKVKPRLPLEATAFKEKYVEQTSETIEKYDQVQEEYAGNRRLNKWSERIVDQWGQPEISASTENLKAKKLL
;
A
#
# COMPACT_ATOMS: atom_id res chain seq x y z
N MET A 1 5.97 32.49 -7.96
CA MET A 1 6.48 32.66 -9.34
C MET A 1 5.38 32.98 -10.35
N HIS A 2 4.11 32.56 -10.15
CA HIS A 2 3.04 32.75 -11.16
C HIS A 2 1.76 33.44 -10.67
N GLN A 3 1.80 34.19 -9.56
CA GLN A 3 0.66 34.98 -9.03
C GLN A 3 -0.70 34.23 -8.97
N GLY A 4 -0.68 32.95 -8.58
CA GLY A 4 -1.89 32.12 -8.42
C GLY A 4 -2.21 31.82 -6.96
N ASN A 5 -3.48 31.53 -6.67
CA ASN A 5 -3.91 31.01 -5.38
C ASN A 5 -3.59 29.52 -5.29
N PHE A 6 -2.83 29.13 -4.27
CA PHE A 6 -2.48 27.73 -4.03
C PHE A 6 -3.52 27.05 -3.13
N GLN A 7 -4.10 25.94 -3.59
CA GLN A 7 -5.15 25.20 -2.89
C GLN A 7 -4.74 23.72 -2.71
N PRO A 8 -3.91 23.41 -1.70
CA PRO A 8 -3.34 22.07 -1.51
C PRO A 8 -4.29 21.08 -0.81
N GLN A 9 -5.36 21.58 -0.20
CA GLN A 9 -6.21 20.81 0.68
C GLN A 9 -7.23 19.98 -0.08
N GLY A 10 -7.69 18.90 0.56
CA GLY A 10 -8.86 18.15 0.15
C GLY A 10 -8.54 16.79 -0.47
N ILE A 11 -9.59 15.97 -0.54
CA ILE A 11 -9.50 14.57 -0.94
C ILE A 11 -8.94 14.42 -2.36
N GLU A 12 -9.35 15.30 -3.28
CA GLU A 12 -8.91 15.24 -4.68
C GLU A 12 -7.38 15.40 -4.81
N SER A 13 -6.81 16.42 -4.17
CA SER A 13 -5.36 16.65 -4.13
C SER A 13 -4.62 15.45 -3.51
N LEU A 14 -5.17 14.85 -2.46
CA LEU A 14 -4.60 13.65 -1.84
C LEU A 14 -4.67 12.43 -2.76
N LEU A 15 -5.77 12.22 -3.49
CA LEU A 15 -5.89 11.13 -4.46
C LEU A 15 -4.87 11.28 -5.59
N ILE A 16 -4.80 12.46 -6.20
CA ILE A 16 -3.85 12.77 -7.28
C ILE A 16 -2.42 12.50 -6.82
N THR A 17 -1.99 13.13 -5.73
CA THR A 17 -0.60 13.02 -5.25
C THR A 17 -0.25 11.63 -4.74
N SER A 18 -1.20 10.89 -4.14
CA SER A 18 -0.97 9.51 -3.71
C SER A 18 -0.80 8.55 -4.89
N VAL A 19 -1.60 8.72 -5.96
CA VAL A 19 -1.50 7.91 -7.18
C VAL A 19 -0.20 8.19 -7.92
N ASP A 20 0.21 9.46 -8.02
CA ASP A 20 1.51 9.84 -8.60
C ASP A 20 2.67 9.18 -7.84
N ALA A 21 2.67 9.28 -6.51
CA ALA A 21 3.68 8.65 -5.68
C ALA A 21 3.70 7.12 -5.86
N ALA A 22 2.54 6.46 -5.84
CA ALA A 22 2.42 5.01 -6.03
C ALA A 22 2.94 4.55 -7.40
N THR A 23 2.62 5.28 -8.46
CA THR A 23 3.08 4.98 -9.82
C THR A 23 4.61 5.14 -9.94
N ALA A 24 5.14 6.24 -9.40
CA ALA A 24 6.59 6.47 -9.35
C ALA A 24 7.30 5.39 -8.52
N GLY A 25 6.75 5.02 -7.37
CA GLY A 25 7.30 3.97 -6.51
C GLY A 25 7.31 2.60 -7.20
N GLN A 26 6.24 2.24 -7.91
CA GLN A 26 6.16 0.97 -8.62
C GLN A 26 7.13 0.93 -9.81
N ASN A 27 7.29 2.03 -10.54
CA ASN A 27 8.28 2.13 -11.60
C ASN A 27 9.71 2.03 -11.06
N ALA A 28 10.00 2.66 -9.92
CA ALA A 28 11.30 2.57 -9.27
C ALA A 28 11.62 1.13 -8.82
N LEU A 29 10.64 0.44 -8.23
CA LEU A 29 10.81 -0.96 -7.83
C LEU A 29 11.02 -1.87 -9.06
N LEU A 30 10.21 -1.70 -10.12
CA LEU A 30 10.34 -2.48 -11.35
C LEU A 30 11.70 -2.27 -12.03
N ALA A 31 12.19 -1.03 -12.07
CA ALA A 31 13.51 -0.70 -12.60
C ALA A 31 14.63 -1.31 -11.75
N ALA A 32 14.51 -1.28 -10.42
CA ALA A 32 15.47 -1.93 -9.54
C ALA A 32 15.51 -3.46 -9.78
N GLU A 33 14.34 -4.09 -9.91
CA GLU A 33 14.21 -5.52 -10.19
C GLU A 33 14.81 -5.92 -11.53
N SER A 34 14.64 -5.11 -12.59
CA SER A 34 15.25 -5.37 -13.90
C SER A 34 16.78 -5.26 -13.89
N LEU A 35 17.33 -4.49 -12.96
CA LEU A 35 18.77 -4.35 -12.72
C LEU A 35 19.34 -5.42 -11.76
N GLY A 36 18.53 -6.41 -11.38
CA GLY A 36 18.95 -7.50 -10.49
C GLY A 36 18.96 -7.13 -9.00
N TYR A 37 18.35 -6.01 -8.61
CA TYR A 37 18.01 -5.73 -7.22
C TYR A 37 16.65 -6.34 -6.86
N ASN A 38 16.29 -6.25 -5.59
CA ASN A 38 14.98 -6.60 -5.08
C ASN A 38 14.50 -5.49 -4.15
N GLY A 39 13.21 -5.45 -3.87
CA GLY A 39 12.69 -4.48 -2.92
C GLY A 39 11.40 -4.85 -2.24
N VAL A 40 11.05 -4.05 -1.25
CA VAL A 40 9.79 -4.10 -0.54
C VAL A 40 9.28 -2.69 -0.30
N MET A 41 8.03 -2.45 -0.70
CA MET A 41 7.30 -1.24 -0.32
C MET A 41 6.81 -1.35 1.13
N VAL A 42 7.06 -0.31 1.92
CA VAL A 42 6.75 -0.29 3.36
C VAL A 42 5.72 0.80 3.64
N GLY A 43 4.44 0.41 3.69
CA GLY A 43 3.32 1.33 3.96
C GLY A 43 3.15 1.69 5.44
N LEU A 44 3.62 0.84 6.37
CA LEU A 44 3.48 1.04 7.81
C LEU A 44 4.20 2.29 8.35
N ILE A 45 5.05 2.93 7.54
CA ILE A 45 5.64 4.22 7.93
C ILE A 45 4.60 5.30 8.21
N ARG A 46 3.38 5.15 7.66
CA ARG A 46 2.28 6.10 7.86
C ARG A 46 1.75 6.14 9.28
N ASP A 47 1.88 5.04 10.01
CA ASP A 47 1.55 4.99 11.44
C ASP A 47 2.44 5.94 12.23
N GLN A 48 3.65 6.23 11.71
CA GLN A 48 4.61 7.17 12.28
C GLN A 48 4.86 8.37 11.36
N SER A 49 3.85 8.78 10.59
CA SER A 49 3.97 9.82 9.57
C SER A 49 4.46 11.16 10.11
N SER A 50 4.09 11.54 11.34
CA SER A 50 4.59 12.76 11.99
C SER A 50 6.10 12.69 12.27
N GLU A 51 6.58 11.60 12.86
CA GLU A 51 8.00 11.40 13.15
C GLU A 51 8.82 11.29 11.87
N ILE A 52 8.32 10.57 10.85
CA ILE A 52 8.98 10.51 9.53
C ILE A 52 9.06 11.91 8.91
N SER A 53 7.98 12.69 8.98
CA SER A 53 7.97 14.06 8.48
C SER A 53 8.99 14.94 9.19
N LYS A 54 9.17 14.76 10.50
CA LYS A 54 10.16 15.47 11.29
C LYS A 54 11.59 15.06 10.95
N VAL A 55 11.87 13.76 10.91
CA VAL A 55 13.21 13.21 10.62
C VAL A 55 13.68 13.62 9.22
N LEU A 56 12.80 13.61 8.24
CA LEU A 56 13.10 14.00 6.86
C LEU A 56 12.96 15.51 6.60
N ASN A 57 12.59 16.30 7.62
CA ASN A 57 12.32 17.73 7.50
C ASN A 57 11.36 18.06 6.33
N LEU A 58 10.29 17.27 6.22
CA LEU A 58 9.27 17.45 5.18
C LEU A 58 8.58 18.82 5.36
N PRO A 59 8.53 19.70 4.34
CA PRO A 59 7.87 21.00 4.45
C PRO A 59 6.34 20.86 4.48
N ASP A 60 5.64 21.99 4.64
CA ASP A 60 4.20 22.04 4.43
C ASP A 60 3.81 21.45 3.06
N TYR A 61 2.61 20.88 2.98
CA TYR A 61 2.04 20.31 1.76
C TYR A 61 2.78 19.07 1.24
N THR A 62 3.55 18.40 2.09
CA THR A 62 4.20 17.11 1.80
C THR A 62 3.90 16.11 2.90
N TYR A 63 3.82 14.82 2.54
CA TYR A 63 3.50 13.75 3.49
C TYR A 63 4.06 12.40 2.99
N PRO A 64 4.41 11.48 3.90
CA PRO A 64 4.90 10.16 3.53
C PRO A 64 3.76 9.22 3.15
N ILE A 65 3.88 8.51 2.01
CA ILE A 65 2.93 7.47 1.59
C ILE A 65 3.48 6.07 1.90
N PHE A 66 4.71 5.79 1.48
CA PHE A 66 5.44 4.54 1.75
C PHE A 66 6.95 4.77 1.63
N GLY A 67 7.74 3.88 2.23
CA GLY A 67 9.16 3.74 1.92
C GLY A 67 9.40 2.60 0.92
N ILE A 68 10.58 2.56 0.30
CA ILE A 68 11.03 1.40 -0.49
C ILE A 68 12.41 1.00 0.01
N ALA A 69 12.51 -0.21 0.57
CA ALA A 69 13.81 -0.81 0.83
C ALA A 69 14.27 -1.52 -0.45
N LEU A 70 15.44 -1.13 -0.98
CA LEU A 70 16.06 -1.72 -2.17
C LEU A 70 17.41 -2.33 -1.81
N GLY A 71 17.73 -3.48 -2.38
CA GLY A 71 19.01 -4.15 -2.16
C GLY A 71 19.12 -5.47 -2.89
N LYS A 72 20.24 -6.17 -2.72
CA LYS A 72 20.41 -7.54 -3.22
C LYS A 72 19.86 -8.52 -2.18
N ALA A 73 18.87 -9.31 -2.55
CA ALA A 73 18.29 -10.26 -1.61
C ALA A 73 19.27 -11.38 -1.26
N ALA A 74 19.48 -11.63 0.03
CA ALA A 74 20.21 -12.81 0.51
C ALA A 74 19.45 -14.11 0.24
N ARG A 75 18.12 -14.02 0.08
CA ARG A 75 17.23 -15.14 -0.23
C ARG A 75 16.04 -14.65 -1.06
N LEU A 76 15.70 -15.40 -2.10
CA LEU A 76 14.47 -15.21 -2.85
C LEU A 76 13.34 -16.07 -2.26
N ASN A 77 12.18 -15.46 -2.06
CA ASN A 77 10.97 -16.14 -1.64
C ASN A 77 10.19 -16.61 -2.88
N LYS A 78 9.43 -17.70 -2.75
CA LYS A 78 8.45 -18.08 -3.77
C LYS A 78 7.42 -16.96 -3.94
N VAL A 79 6.93 -16.78 -5.16
CA VAL A 79 5.86 -15.83 -5.45
C VAL A 79 4.59 -16.26 -4.72
N LYS A 80 4.02 -15.36 -3.92
CA LYS A 80 2.75 -15.59 -3.22
C LYS A 80 1.60 -15.61 -4.24
N PRO A 81 0.69 -16.61 -4.24
CA PRO A 81 -0.50 -16.60 -5.08
C PRO A 81 -1.35 -15.35 -4.85
N ARG A 82 -2.07 -14.91 -5.89
CA ARG A 82 -3.02 -13.78 -5.86
C ARG A 82 -4.45 -14.32 -5.99
N LEU A 83 -5.44 -13.47 -5.71
CA LEU A 83 -6.84 -13.78 -6.00
C LEU A 83 -7.00 -14.18 -7.48
N PRO A 84 -7.98 -15.04 -7.82
CA PRO A 84 -8.29 -15.38 -9.21
C PRO A 84 -8.50 -14.14 -10.06
N LEU A 85 -8.11 -14.21 -11.34
CA LEU A 85 -8.23 -13.08 -12.26
C LEU A 85 -9.70 -12.66 -12.42
N GLU A 86 -10.60 -13.64 -12.50
CA GLU A 86 -12.05 -13.47 -12.64
C GLU A 86 -12.69 -12.79 -11.42
N ALA A 87 -11.99 -12.77 -10.28
CA ALA A 87 -12.39 -12.10 -9.06
C ALA A 87 -11.82 -10.68 -8.93
N THR A 88 -10.95 -10.24 -9.85
CA THR A 88 -10.25 -8.94 -9.78
C THR A 88 -10.35 -8.11 -11.06
N ALA A 89 -10.58 -8.73 -12.21
CA ALA A 89 -10.76 -8.08 -13.50
C ALA A 89 -12.11 -8.51 -14.11
N PHE A 90 -13.00 -7.54 -14.29
CA PHE A 90 -14.35 -7.77 -14.78
C PHE A 90 -14.55 -7.18 -16.17
N LYS A 91 -15.39 -7.83 -16.98
CA LYS A 91 -15.82 -7.31 -18.27
C LYS A 91 -16.99 -6.35 -18.05
N GLU A 92 -16.87 -5.13 -18.56
CA GLU A 92 -17.89 -4.07 -18.62
C GLU A 92 -18.41 -3.54 -17.27
N LYS A 93 -18.79 -4.41 -16.34
CA LYS A 93 -19.45 -4.08 -15.08
C LYS A 93 -18.83 -4.86 -13.93
N TYR A 94 -18.92 -4.27 -12.74
CA TYR A 94 -18.51 -4.93 -11.51
C TYR A 94 -19.30 -6.24 -11.30
N VAL A 95 -18.62 -7.30 -10.90
CA VAL A 95 -19.23 -8.59 -10.58
C VAL A 95 -19.02 -8.88 -9.10
N GLU A 96 -20.11 -8.87 -8.33
CA GLU A 96 -20.07 -9.25 -6.93
C GLU A 96 -19.70 -10.72 -6.78
N GLN A 97 -18.67 -11.00 -5.97
CA GLN A 97 -18.17 -12.35 -5.73
C GLN A 97 -18.87 -12.97 -4.53
N THR A 98 -18.99 -14.29 -4.53
CA THR A 98 -19.56 -15.06 -3.42
C THR A 98 -18.49 -15.42 -2.39
N SER A 99 -18.92 -15.84 -1.20
CA SER A 99 -18.01 -16.36 -0.16
C SER A 99 -17.17 -17.56 -0.65
N GLU A 100 -17.72 -18.36 -1.56
CA GLU A 100 -17.02 -19.49 -2.19
C GLU A 100 -15.69 -19.07 -2.86
N THR A 101 -15.64 -17.86 -3.43
CA THR A 101 -14.40 -17.33 -4.04
C THR A 101 -13.31 -17.14 -2.98
N ILE A 102 -13.69 -16.63 -1.82
CA ILE A 102 -12.78 -16.42 -0.69
C ILE A 102 -12.38 -17.75 -0.06
N GLU A 103 -13.31 -18.68 0.11
CA GLU A 103 -13.04 -20.02 0.65
C GLU A 103 -12.05 -20.81 -0.23
N LYS A 104 -12.21 -20.76 -1.56
CA LYS A 104 -11.24 -21.35 -2.50
C LYS A 104 -9.88 -20.67 -2.42
N TYR A 105 -9.85 -19.34 -2.30
CA TYR A 105 -8.60 -18.61 -2.18
C TYR A 105 -7.88 -18.87 -0.84
N ASP A 106 -8.63 -19.09 0.24
CA ASP A 106 -8.08 -19.51 1.53
C ASP A 106 -7.34 -20.85 1.39
N GLN A 107 -7.93 -21.84 0.71
CA GLN A 107 -7.28 -23.13 0.44
C GLN A 107 -5.96 -22.96 -0.32
N VAL A 108 -5.93 -22.12 -1.37
CA VAL A 108 -4.71 -21.81 -2.14
C VAL A 108 -3.64 -21.14 -1.26
N GLN A 109 -4.05 -20.25 -0.36
CA GLN A 109 -3.12 -19.56 0.54
C GLN A 109 -2.60 -20.48 1.65
N GLU A 110 -3.42 -21.39 2.17
CA GLU A 110 -3.02 -22.43 3.13
C GLU A 110 -1.98 -23.37 2.51
N GLU A 111 -2.25 -23.89 1.30
CA GLU A 111 -1.30 -24.72 0.57
C GLU A 111 0.03 -24.01 0.33
N TYR A 112 -0.03 -22.75 -0.12
CA TYR A 112 1.17 -21.94 -0.30
C TYR A 112 1.92 -21.71 1.02
N ALA A 113 1.21 -21.36 2.09
CA ALA A 113 1.82 -21.06 3.38
C ALA A 113 2.49 -22.30 3.98
N GLY A 114 1.86 -23.47 3.84
CA GLY A 114 2.23 -24.69 4.55
C GLY A 114 2.32 -24.41 6.06
N ASN A 115 3.31 -25.01 6.73
CA ASN A 115 3.49 -24.85 8.18
C ASN A 115 3.92 -23.43 8.63
N ARG A 116 4.11 -22.47 7.71
CA ARG A 116 4.55 -21.11 8.06
C ARG A 116 3.45 -20.26 8.69
N ARG A 117 2.17 -20.59 8.45
CA ARG A 117 1.03 -19.84 8.96
C ARG A 117 -0.15 -20.78 9.20
N LEU A 118 -0.85 -20.56 10.31
CA LEU A 118 -1.99 -21.39 10.72
C LEU A 118 -3.35 -20.76 10.38
N ASN A 119 -3.43 -19.42 10.29
CA ASN A 119 -4.69 -18.72 10.03
C ASN A 119 -4.92 -18.53 8.53
N LYS A 120 -6.19 -18.60 8.13
CA LYS A 120 -6.67 -18.36 6.76
C LYS A 120 -6.32 -16.97 6.27
N TRP A 121 -6.40 -16.75 4.95
CA TRP A 121 -6.22 -15.40 4.42
C TRP A 121 -7.36 -14.49 4.86
N SER A 122 -8.61 -14.95 4.77
CA SER A 122 -9.81 -14.21 5.17
C SER A 122 -9.78 -13.80 6.64
N GLU A 123 -9.47 -14.72 7.55
CA GLU A 123 -9.30 -14.46 9.00
C GLU A 123 -8.30 -13.32 9.25
N ARG A 124 -7.14 -13.37 8.57
CA ARG A 124 -6.12 -12.32 8.72
C ARG A 124 -6.55 -10.96 8.19
N ILE A 125 -7.39 -10.93 7.15
CA ILE A 125 -7.97 -9.68 6.65
C ILE A 125 -8.95 -9.14 7.70
N VAL A 126 -9.80 -9.98 8.27
CA VAL A 126 -10.72 -9.56 9.35
C VAL A 126 -9.92 -9.05 10.56
N ASP A 127 -8.87 -9.74 10.99
CA ASP A 127 -8.03 -9.31 12.10
C ASP A 127 -7.38 -7.95 11.84
N GLN A 128 -6.91 -7.72 10.60
CA GLN A 128 -6.25 -6.49 10.20
C GLN A 128 -7.23 -5.31 10.11
N TRP A 129 -8.40 -5.52 9.51
CA TRP A 129 -9.39 -4.45 9.23
C TRP A 129 -10.46 -4.31 10.31
N GLY A 130 -10.51 -5.24 11.27
CA GLY A 130 -11.35 -5.14 12.46
C GLY A 130 -10.77 -4.25 13.56
N GLN A 131 -9.57 -3.68 13.35
CA GLN A 131 -8.96 -2.74 14.29
C GLN A 131 -9.49 -1.31 14.05
N PRO A 132 -9.58 -0.48 15.11
CA PRO A 132 -9.85 0.95 14.95
C PRO A 132 -8.84 1.64 14.03
N GLU A 133 -9.28 2.69 13.34
CA GLU A 133 -8.40 3.52 12.51
C GLU A 133 -7.27 4.14 13.34
N ILE A 134 -6.04 4.11 12.82
CA ILE A 134 -4.89 4.81 13.39
C ILE A 134 -4.93 6.28 12.90
N SER A 135 -5.14 7.23 13.83
CA SER A 135 -5.32 8.65 13.50
C SER A 135 -4.06 9.36 12.99
N ALA A 136 -2.88 8.74 13.13
CA ALA A 136 -1.59 9.37 12.85
C ALA A 136 -1.50 10.00 11.45
N SER A 137 -2.03 9.32 10.42
CA SER A 137 -2.04 9.86 9.05
C SER A 137 -2.90 11.11 8.96
N THR A 138 -4.12 11.08 9.51
CA THR A 138 -5.06 12.20 9.51
C THR A 138 -4.49 13.40 10.28
N GLU A 139 -3.87 13.16 11.43
CA GLU A 139 -3.21 14.21 12.23
C GLU A 139 -2.03 14.84 11.48
N ASN A 140 -1.17 14.04 10.87
CA ASN A 140 -0.05 14.54 10.09
C ASN A 140 -0.53 15.35 8.87
N LEU A 141 -1.55 14.88 8.15
CA LEU A 141 -2.10 15.61 7.00
C LEU A 141 -2.67 16.98 7.39
N LYS A 142 -3.38 17.09 8.52
CA LYS A 142 -3.83 18.37 9.08
C LYS A 142 -2.65 19.26 9.44
N ALA A 143 -1.65 18.72 10.13
CA ALA A 143 -0.42 19.46 10.48
C ALA A 143 0.33 19.97 9.24
N LYS A 144 0.26 19.23 8.13
CA LYS A 144 0.85 19.57 6.83
C LYS A 144 -0.06 20.42 5.93
N LYS A 145 -1.21 20.90 6.45
CA LYS A 145 -2.18 21.76 5.75
C LYS A 145 -2.76 21.14 4.48
N LEU A 146 -2.94 19.82 4.49
CA LEU A 146 -3.50 19.03 3.38
C LEU A 146 -4.96 18.60 3.64
N LEU A 147 -5.40 18.67 4.89
CA LEU A 147 -6.78 18.43 5.34
C LEU A 147 -7.30 19.62 6.15
#